data_AF-A0A090QTU9-F1
#
_entry.id   AF-A0A090QTU9-F1
#
_cell.length_a   1.000
_cell.length_b   1.000
_cell.length_c   1.000
_cell.angle_alpha   90.00
_cell.angle_beta   90.00
_cell.angle_gamma   90.00
#
_symmetry.space_group_name_H-M   'P 1'
#
loop_
_entity.id
_entity.type
_entity.pdbx_description
1 polymer ?
#
loop_
_entity_poly.entity_id
_entity_poly.type
_entity_poly.pdbx_seq_one_letter_code
_entity_poly.pdbx_strand_id
1 'polypeptide(L)' 'MAGTFGHEKDKLAISRGVYDLSWQPNLEQLDPEHCMATGYSCRSQVKRFEKIKMKHPTQVLLKVLNASA' A
#
# COMPACT_ATOMS: atom_id res chain seq x y z
N MET A 1 11.96 2.63 4.17
CA MET A 1 11.64 3.81 3.34
C MET A 1 10.54 4.61 4.01
N ALA A 2 10.86 5.66 4.74
CA ALA A 2 9.87 6.50 5.44
C ALA A 2 10.01 7.96 5.00
N GLY A 3 8.94 8.75 5.17
CA GLY A 3 8.93 10.16 4.77
C GLY A 3 9.06 10.34 3.25
N THR A 4 9.90 11.29 2.84
CA THR A 4 10.12 11.67 1.43
C THR A 4 11.04 10.72 0.67
N PHE A 5 11.73 9.78 1.34
CA PHE A 5 12.76 8.94 0.73
C PHE A 5 12.33 8.38 -0.63
N GLY A 6 11.18 7.72 -0.72
CA GLY A 6 10.76 7.12 -1.99
C GLY A 6 10.31 8.11 -3.07
N HIS A 7 10.09 9.37 -2.71
CA HIS A 7 9.72 10.47 -3.61
C HIS A 7 10.94 11.22 -4.14
N GLU A 8 12.11 11.04 -3.54
CA GLU A 8 13.38 11.59 -4.04
C GLU A 8 13.78 10.90 -5.34
N LYS A 9 14.26 11.68 -6.31
CA LYS A 9 14.51 11.23 -7.68
C LYS A 9 15.54 10.10 -7.73
N ASP A 10 16.61 10.20 -6.94
CA ASP A 10 17.69 9.22 -6.85
C ASP A 10 17.29 7.94 -6.09
N LYS A 11 16.24 8.00 -5.27
CA LYS A 11 15.71 6.85 -4.52
C LYS A 11 14.59 6.11 -5.24
N LEU A 12 14.11 6.62 -6.37
CA LEU A 12 13.00 6.02 -7.13
C LEU A 12 13.30 4.57 -7.51
N ALA A 13 14.48 4.30 -8.09
CA ALA A 13 14.85 2.97 -8.56
C ALA A 13 14.88 1.95 -7.42
N ILE A 14 15.52 2.30 -6.30
CA ILE A 14 15.56 1.44 -5.10
C ILE A 14 14.15 1.23 -4.55
N SER A 15 13.34 2.29 -4.51
CA SER A 15 11.98 2.20 -3.98
C SER A 15 11.07 1.32 -4.82
N ARG A 16 11.23 1.37 -6.15
CA ARG A 16 10.57 0.44 -7.06
C ARG A 16 11.06 -0.99 -6.85
N GLY A 17 12.36 -1.22 -6.77
CA GLY A 17 12.90 -2.58 -6.53
C GLY A 17 12.37 -3.22 -5.25
N VAL A 18 12.27 -2.45 -4.15
CA VAL A 18 11.67 -2.95 -2.90
C VAL A 18 10.18 -3.24 -3.06
N TYR A 19 9.45 -2.41 -3.80
CA TYR A 19 8.04 -2.63 -4.11
C TYR A 19 7.85 -3.93 -4.92
N ASP A 20 8.64 -4.12 -5.98
CA ASP A 20 8.59 -5.27 -6.89
C ASP A 20 8.90 -6.58 -6.16
N LEU A 21 9.75 -6.55 -5.13
CA LEU A 21 10.09 -7.72 -4.30
C LEU A 21 9.03 -8.11 -3.26
N SER A 22 8.09 -7.21 -2.94
CA SER A 22 7.17 -7.40 -1.81
C SER A 22 5.71 -7.22 -2.21
N TRP A 23 5.29 -6.02 -2.58
CA TRP A 23 3.87 -5.72 -2.79
C TRP A 23 3.38 -6.21 -4.14
N GLN A 24 4.16 -6.02 -5.21
CA GLN A 24 3.75 -6.38 -6.55
C GLN A 24 3.28 -7.85 -6.70
N PRO A 25 4.10 -8.87 -6.34
CA PRO A 25 3.70 -10.26 -6.56
C PRO A 25 2.47 -10.67 -5.75
N ASN A 26 2.26 -10.06 -4.58
CA ASN A 26 1.08 -10.31 -3.76
C ASN A 26 -0.17 -9.67 -4.37
N LEU A 27 -0.07 -8.44 -4.88
CA LEU A 27 -1.20 -7.73 -5.49
C LEU A 27 -1.60 -8.31 -6.86
N GLU A 28 -0.70 -8.99 -7.55
CA GLU A 28 -1.01 -9.72 -8.79
C GLU A 28 -1.85 -10.99 -8.53
N GLN A 29 -1.80 -11.55 -7.31
CA GLN A 29 -2.46 -12.81 -6.96
C GLN A 29 -3.68 -12.65 -6.07
N LEU A 30 -3.72 -11.58 -5.28
CA LEU A 30 -4.78 -11.31 -4.31
C LEU A 30 -5.78 -10.30 -4.84
N ASP A 31 -7.03 -10.38 -4.37
CA ASP A 31 -8.02 -9.35 -4.61
C ASP A 31 -7.61 -8.03 -3.92
N PRO A 32 -7.32 -6.96 -4.68
CA PRO A 32 -6.87 -5.70 -4.10
C PRO A 32 -7.88 -5.05 -3.14
N GLU A 33 -9.18 -5.33 -3.26
CA GLU A 33 -10.19 -4.78 -2.35
C GLU A 33 -10.06 -5.35 -0.92
N HIS A 34 -9.44 -6.52 -0.78
CA HIS A 34 -9.16 -7.17 0.50
C HIS A 34 -7.75 -6.89 1.03
N CYS A 35 -6.88 -6.27 0.23
CA CYS A 35 -5.53 -5.91 0.67
C CYS A 35 -5.53 -4.65 1.55
N MET A 36 -4.71 -4.67 2.60
CA MET A 36 -4.56 -3.56 3.54
C MET A 36 -3.12 -3.47 4.07
N ALA A 37 -2.70 -2.26 4.45
CA ALA A 37 -1.41 -2.07 5.11
C ALA A 37 -1.46 -1.00 6.20
N THR A 38 -0.78 -1.27 7.30
CA THR A 38 -0.58 -0.35 8.43
C THR A 38 0.41 0.77 8.10
N GLY A 39 1.47 0.45 7.36
CA GLY A 39 2.53 1.40 6.99
C GLY A 39 2.11 2.42 5.93
N TYR A 40 2.30 3.71 6.21
CA TYR A 40 2.06 4.79 5.23
C TYR A 40 2.88 4.60 3.95
N SER A 41 4.16 4.24 4.09
CA SER A 41 5.06 4.03 2.94
C SER A 41 4.55 2.94 2.00
N CYS A 42 4.09 1.82 2.56
CA CYS A 42 3.50 0.72 1.79
C CYS A 42 2.28 1.20 1.00
N ARG A 43 1.33 1.88 1.66
CA ARG A 43 0.14 2.45 0.99
C ARG A 43 0.52 3.47 -0.09
N SER A 44 1.54 4.31 0.15
CA SER A 44 2.01 5.31 -0.81
C SER A 44 2.63 4.67 -2.05
N GLN A 45 3.45 3.63 -1.88
CA GLN A 45 4.06 2.89 -2.99
C GLN A 45 2.99 2.22 -3.86
N VAL A 46 2.07 1.46 -3.25
CA VAL A 46 0.96 0.82 -3.95
C VAL A 46 0.11 1.85 -4.71
N LYS A 47 -0.22 2.99 -4.08
CA LYS A 47 -0.93 4.08 -4.75
C LYS A 47 -0.15 4.66 -5.93
N ARG A 48 1.16 4.83 -5.80
CA ARG A 48 2.00 5.43 -6.85
C ARG A 48 2.11 4.51 -8.06
N PHE A 49 2.35 3.24 -7.79
CA PHE A 49 2.77 2.25 -8.77
C PHE A 49 1.60 1.49 -9.40
N GLU A 50 0.55 1.16 -8.64
CA GLU A 50 -0.63 0.44 -9.13
C GLU A 50 -1.88 1.30 -9.27
N LYS A 51 -1.82 2.55 -8.80
CA LYS A 51 -2.99 3.46 -8.69
C LYS A 51 -4.08 2.94 -7.75
N ILE A 52 -3.76 1.97 -6.91
CA ILE A 52 -4.68 1.39 -5.91
C ILE A 52 -4.57 2.16 -4.59
N LYS A 53 -5.69 2.65 -4.08
CA LYS A 53 -5.75 3.31 -2.76
C LYS A 53 -6.02 2.30 -1.67
N MET A 54 -4.96 1.58 -1.27
CA MET A 54 -5.04 0.58 -0.21
C MET A 54 -5.48 1.18 1.14
N LYS A 55 -6.35 0.48 1.87
CA LYS A 55 -6.92 0.94 3.15
C LYS A 55 -5.96 0.69 4.32
N HIS A 56 -6.07 1.52 5.36
CA HIS A 56 -5.51 1.19 6.66
C HIS A 56 -6.47 0.23 7.39
N PRO A 57 -5.98 -0.79 8.12
CA PRO A 57 -6.86 -1.75 8.82
C PRO A 57 -7.90 -1.10 9.73
N THR A 58 -7.59 0.02 10.41
CA THR A 58 -8.58 0.72 11.25
C THR A 58 -9.75 1.30 10.47
N GLN A 59 -9.56 1.69 9.21
CA GLN A 59 -10.66 2.14 8.35
C GLN A 59 -11.59 0.98 7.99
N VAL A 60 -11.04 -0.22 7.81
CA VAL A 60 -11.81 -1.45 7.57
C VAL A 60 -12.58 -1.83 8.83
N LEU A 61 -11.93 -1.80 10.00
CA LEU A 61 -12.59 -2.07 11.28
C LEU A 61 -13.78 -1.12 11.52
N LEU A 62 -13.61 0.18 11.28
CA LEU A 62 -14.70 1.14 11.39
C LEU A 62 -15.87 0.79 10.46
N LYS A 63 -15.58 0.41 9.21
CA LYS A 63 -16.62 -0.03 8.26
C LYS A 63 -17.38 -1.24 8.78
N VAL A 64 -16.67 -2.24 9.33
CA VAL A 64 -17.29 -3.47 9.86
C VAL A 64 -18.16 -3.19 11.08
N LEU A 65 -17.66 -2.38 12.02
CA LEU A 65 -18.41 -2.00 13.21
C LEU A 65 -19.68 -1.21 12.86
N ASN A 66 -19.60 -0.31 11.87
CA ASN A 66 -20.75 0.47 11.40
C ASN A 66 -21.74 -0.34 10.56
N ALA A 67 -21.28 -1.40 9.87
CA ALA A 67 -22.17 -2.28 9.10
C ALA A 67 -22.91 -3.30 9.98
N SER A 68 -22.50 -3.43 11.25
CA SER A 68 -23.09 -4.34 12.23
C SER A 68 -24.05 -3.62 13.19
N ALA A 69 -24.29 -2.32 12.98
CA ALA A 69 -25.25 -1.48 13.69
C ALA A 69 -26.49 -1.25 12.81
#